data_AF-A0A1S1MUK5-F1
#
_entry.id   AF-A0A1S1MUK5-F1
#
_cell.length_a   1.000
_cell.length_b   1.000
_cell.length_c   1.000
_cell.angle_alpha   90.00
_cell.angle_beta   90.00
_cell.angle_gamma   90.00
#
_symmetry.space_group_name_H-M   'P 1'
#
loop_
_entity.id
_entity.type
_entity.pdbx_description
1 polymer ?
#
loop_
_entity_poly.entity_id
_entity_poly.type
_entity_poly.pdbx_seq_one_letter_code
_entity_poly.pdbx_strand_id
1 'polypeptide(L)'
;MAFLDFVAWVRDEDTTPTDIRAVNVVARLLTELRHRDIVPDLPDTTFLLYGENTVPITRKPKPFPADILQAIDALIADQSALPRIERLILRLCRAVGPRSSEALTLARDSVTYVDGRGYTLEYFQSKIQDWRRVPLPPNLGRDLVAQSQWVADTYSPNCPWMFPYAGKSPRSNPIINPDAVTPWPYARFNPFLWKVYQRHGIVHSSLTGETLTGPQLHRFRHSIATGLLNEGWSQYEVQTFLGHKSPTMMQAYAEINDDTLRDKYLEFINRSVDFHGRAVEPMSTDNLNVERLRDRFIRSTLPNGFCALPEKQKCEYLPSPCLSCSFFRTTPTFLPIHIRQRDDAVRELDLARADGRQRAADVHEKTIDQLNKIIDGLSQAPRVEGTHVDN
;
A
#
# COMPACT_ATOMS: atom_id res chain seq x y z
N MET A 1 18.03 31.51 29.03
CA MET A 1 18.16 32.25 27.75
C MET A 1 18.71 31.34 26.66
N ALA A 2 19.96 30.87 26.74
CA ALA A 2 20.62 30.12 25.66
C ALA A 2 19.84 28.96 25.00
N PHE A 3 19.00 28.22 25.73
CA PHE A 3 18.23 27.11 25.16
C PHE A 3 17.03 27.56 24.31
N LEU A 4 16.31 28.61 24.72
CA LEU A 4 15.20 29.16 23.95
C LEU A 4 15.71 29.87 22.70
N ASP A 5 16.88 30.51 22.79
CA ASP A 5 17.57 31.10 21.65
C ASP A 5 18.01 30.01 20.66
N PHE A 6 18.48 28.85 21.14
CA PHE A 6 18.76 27.68 20.31
C PHE A 6 17.50 27.13 19.62
N VAL A 7 16.39 26.97 20.35
CA VAL A 7 15.13 26.47 19.77
C VAL A 7 14.55 27.44 18.75
N ALA A 8 14.63 28.75 19.01
CA ALA A 8 14.22 29.78 18.06
C ALA A 8 15.10 29.77 16.81
N TRP A 9 16.43 29.63 16.97
CA TRP A 9 17.37 29.49 15.86
C TRP A 9 17.12 28.24 15.01
N VAL A 10 16.81 27.08 15.62
CA VAL A 10 16.46 25.85 14.88
C VAL A 10 15.04 25.89 14.27
N ARG A 11 14.23 26.93 14.51
CA ARG A 11 12.89 27.08 13.91
C ARG A 11 12.84 28.18 12.84
N ASP A 12 13.98 28.77 12.50
CA ASP A 12 14.10 29.81 11.47
C ASP A 12 14.02 29.22 10.04
N GLU A 13 13.89 30.06 9.02
CA GLU A 13 13.49 29.66 7.65
C GLU A 13 14.43 28.63 6.94
N ASP A 14 15.65 28.41 7.44
CA ASP A 14 16.65 27.47 6.90
C ASP A 14 16.75 26.11 7.63
N THR A 15 15.71 25.73 8.38
CA THR A 15 15.71 24.51 9.21
C THR A 15 15.79 23.22 8.38
N THR A 16 16.81 22.37 8.60
CA THR A 16 16.91 21.06 7.93
C THR A 16 16.23 19.92 8.72
N PRO A 17 15.91 18.78 8.07
CA PRO A 17 15.44 17.57 8.77
C PRO A 17 16.39 17.05 9.85
N THR A 18 17.69 17.35 9.74
CA THR A 18 18.71 16.97 10.74
C THR A 18 18.59 17.84 11.99
N ASP A 19 18.35 19.14 11.81
CA ASP A 19 18.23 20.11 12.91
C ASP A 19 16.96 19.82 13.73
N ILE A 20 15.86 19.52 13.05
CA ILE A 20 14.61 19.10 13.71
C ILE A 20 14.80 17.79 14.49
N ARG A 21 15.58 16.83 13.97
CA ARG A 21 15.89 15.59 14.70
C ARG A 21 16.71 15.87 15.95
N ALA A 22 17.70 16.76 15.87
CA ALA A 22 18.51 17.16 17.01
C ALA A 22 17.63 17.78 18.11
N VAL A 23 16.71 18.69 17.75
CA VAL A 23 15.73 19.27 18.69
C VAL A 23 14.86 18.21 19.34
N ASN A 24 14.33 17.26 18.57
CA ASN A 24 13.50 16.17 19.11
C ASN A 24 14.28 15.25 20.08
N VAL A 25 15.57 15.00 19.82
CA VAL A 25 16.43 14.21 20.72
C VAL A 25 16.67 14.96 22.02
N VAL A 26 17.00 16.25 21.96
CA VAL A 26 17.22 17.08 23.15
C VAL A 26 15.93 17.22 23.96
N ALA A 27 14.79 17.46 23.30
CA ALA A 27 13.47 17.48 23.95
C ALA A 27 13.21 16.18 24.73
N ARG A 28 13.37 15.03 24.08
CA ARG A 28 13.18 13.72 24.72
C ARG A 28 14.12 13.53 25.91
N LEU A 29 15.39 13.90 25.78
CA LEU A 29 16.37 13.77 26.87
C LEU A 29 15.97 14.63 28.08
N LEU A 30 15.62 15.89 27.87
CA LEU A 30 15.22 16.80 28.94
C LEU A 30 13.93 16.33 29.62
N THR A 31 12.93 15.87 28.85
CA THR A 31 11.70 15.28 29.40
C THR A 31 12.00 14.04 30.25
N GLU A 32 12.86 13.15 29.80
CA GLU A 32 13.23 11.93 30.55
C GLU A 32 14.05 12.24 31.82
N LEU A 33 15.02 13.16 31.75
CA LEU A 33 15.83 13.58 32.90
C LEU A 33 14.95 14.17 34.00
N ARG A 34 13.92 14.93 33.62
CA ARG A 34 12.95 15.46 34.56
C ARG A 34 11.99 14.39 35.09
N HIS A 35 11.41 13.57 34.20
CA HIS A 35 10.48 12.50 34.60
C HIS A 35 11.12 11.50 35.57
N ARG A 36 12.43 11.27 35.44
CA ARG A 36 13.20 10.40 36.34
C ARG A 36 13.75 11.12 37.57
N ASP A 37 13.38 12.38 37.79
CA ASP A 37 13.81 13.22 38.91
C ASP A 37 15.34 13.39 39.02
N ILE A 38 16.05 13.25 37.89
CA ILE A 38 17.51 13.40 37.81
C ILE A 38 17.87 14.89 37.80
N VAL A 39 17.02 15.72 37.18
CA VAL A 39 17.15 17.18 37.15
C VAL A 39 15.77 17.81 37.42
N PRO A 40 15.37 17.94 38.70
CA PRO A 40 14.03 18.40 39.09
C PRO A 40 13.75 19.86 38.74
N ASP A 41 14.79 20.70 38.69
CA ASP A 41 14.71 22.14 38.47
C ASP A 41 14.40 22.53 37.01
N LEU A 42 14.16 21.55 36.13
CA LEU A 42 13.74 21.82 34.75
C LEU A 42 12.33 22.42 34.73
N PRO A 43 12.11 23.57 34.05
CA PRO A 43 10.82 24.27 34.05
C PRO A 43 9.69 23.47 33.36
N ASP A 44 8.46 23.63 33.88
CA ASP A 44 7.22 23.04 33.32
C ASP A 44 6.93 23.44 31.89
N THR A 45 7.37 24.62 31.49
CA THR A 45 7.24 25.16 30.14
C THR A 45 8.31 24.63 29.20
N THR A 46 8.59 23.32 29.22
CA THR A 46 9.38 22.71 28.15
C THR A 46 8.55 22.75 26.87
N PHE A 47 8.64 23.87 26.11
CA PHE A 47 7.94 24.18 24.85
C PHE A 47 8.28 23.24 23.67
N LEU A 48 8.82 22.07 23.97
CA LEU A 48 9.22 21.04 23.03
C LEU A 48 8.53 19.76 23.45
N LEU A 49 7.25 19.62 23.09
CA LEU A 49 6.62 18.32 23.27
C LEU A 49 7.15 17.37 22.20
N TYR A 50 7.48 16.16 22.64
CA TYR A 50 7.89 15.09 21.74
C TYR A 50 6.80 14.88 20.68
N GLY A 51 7.15 15.13 19.41
CA GLY A 51 6.24 14.97 18.27
C GLY A 51 5.70 16.26 17.67
N GLU A 52 5.89 17.43 18.30
CA GLU A 52 5.47 18.72 17.70
C GLU A 52 6.35 19.16 16.53
N ASN A 53 7.59 18.67 16.45
CA ASN A 53 8.47 18.92 15.32
C ASN A 53 8.51 17.68 14.41
N THR A 54 7.38 17.36 13.78
CA THR A 54 7.31 16.25 12.81
C THR A 54 8.17 16.55 11.60
N VAL A 55 9.17 15.72 11.34
CA VAL A 55 9.83 15.68 10.02
C VAL A 55 8.93 14.87 9.10
N PRO A 56 8.27 15.46 8.09
CA PRO A 56 7.54 14.68 7.11
C PRO A 56 8.53 13.81 6.34
N ILE A 57 8.49 12.50 6.59
CA ILE A 57 9.31 11.54 5.82
C ILE A 57 8.48 11.09 4.62
N THR A 58 8.61 11.79 3.50
CA THR A 58 8.00 11.36 2.24
C THR A 58 8.81 10.18 1.68
N ARG A 59 8.29 8.96 1.83
CA ARG A 59 8.97 7.74 1.35
C ARG A 59 8.52 7.39 -0.06
N LYS A 60 9.11 7.99 -1.09
CA LYS A 60 8.79 7.60 -2.47
C LYS A 60 9.25 6.16 -2.75
N PRO A 61 8.37 5.27 -3.25
CA PRO A 61 8.78 3.95 -3.71
C PRO A 61 9.87 4.07 -4.76
N LYS A 62 10.87 3.20 -4.68
CA LYS A 62 11.99 3.20 -5.62
C LYS A 62 12.05 1.86 -6.35
N PRO A 63 11.13 1.56 -7.28
CA PRO A 63 11.22 0.33 -8.08
C PRO A 63 12.53 0.36 -8.89
N PHE A 64 13.12 -0.80 -9.17
CA PHE A 64 14.20 -0.88 -10.14
C PHE A 64 13.74 -0.41 -11.54
N PRO A 65 14.61 0.27 -12.31
CA PRO A 65 14.38 0.50 -13.73
C PRO A 65 14.16 -0.82 -14.48
N ALA A 66 13.38 -0.78 -15.56
CA ALA A 66 12.96 -1.98 -16.29
C ALA A 66 14.14 -2.74 -16.93
N ASP A 67 15.12 -2.02 -17.49
CA ASP A 67 16.35 -2.57 -18.06
C ASP A 67 17.25 -3.20 -16.98
N ILE A 68 17.35 -2.57 -15.80
CA ILE A 68 18.05 -3.15 -14.65
C ILE A 68 17.36 -4.44 -14.17
N LEU A 69 16.03 -4.46 -14.08
CA LEU A 69 15.29 -5.68 -13.74
C LEU A 69 15.53 -6.79 -14.75
N GLN A 70 15.48 -6.47 -16.05
CA GLN A 70 15.73 -7.43 -17.11
C GLN A 70 17.15 -8.01 -17.04
N ALA A 71 18.16 -7.17 -16.77
CA ALA A 71 19.53 -7.62 -16.60
C ALA A 71 19.69 -8.54 -15.36
N ILE A 72 18.97 -8.25 -14.28
CA ILE A 72 18.93 -9.13 -13.10
C ILE A 72 18.22 -10.45 -13.42
N ASP A 73 17.11 -10.42 -14.16
CA ASP A 73 16.38 -11.62 -14.56
C ASP A 73 17.26 -12.51 -15.47
N ALA A 74 18.06 -11.92 -16.36
CA ALA A 74 19.07 -12.63 -17.15
C ALA A 74 20.19 -13.23 -16.26
N LEU A 75 20.68 -12.48 -15.27
CA LEU A 75 21.65 -12.97 -14.29
C LEU A 75 21.10 -14.17 -13.49
N ILE A 76 19.81 -14.14 -13.14
CA ILE A 76 19.11 -15.23 -12.45
C ILE A 76 18.97 -16.46 -13.36
N ALA A 77 18.76 -16.26 -14.66
CA ALA A 77 18.63 -17.35 -15.63
C ALA A 77 19.96 -18.05 -15.91
N ASP A 78 21.08 -17.31 -15.88
CA ASP A 78 22.42 -17.86 -16.05
C ASP A 78 22.87 -18.64 -14.81
N GLN A 79 22.91 -19.98 -14.94
CA GLN A 79 23.30 -20.85 -13.83
C GLN A 79 24.79 -20.77 -13.47
N SER A 80 25.63 -20.23 -14.35
CA SER A 80 27.06 -20.09 -14.16
C SER A 80 27.46 -18.75 -13.53
N ALA A 81 26.61 -17.73 -13.67
CA ALA A 81 26.89 -16.38 -13.17
C ALA A 81 26.82 -16.25 -11.64
N LEU A 82 25.99 -17.08 -11.00
CA LEU A 82 25.76 -17.05 -9.56
C LEU A 82 25.76 -18.46 -8.96
N PRO A 83 26.38 -18.66 -7.78
CA PRO A 83 26.23 -19.91 -7.06
C PRO A 83 24.77 -20.17 -6.68
N ARG A 84 24.42 -21.45 -6.53
CA ARG A 84 23.04 -21.93 -6.44
C ARG A 84 22.23 -21.23 -5.35
N ILE A 85 22.81 -21.03 -4.16
CA ILE A 85 22.13 -20.47 -2.99
C ILE A 85 21.79 -19.00 -3.23
N GLU A 86 22.76 -18.20 -3.66
CA GLU A 86 22.60 -16.76 -3.88
C GLU A 86 21.64 -16.47 -5.04
N ARG A 87 21.68 -17.31 -6.08
CA ARG A 87 20.70 -17.29 -7.17
C ARG A 87 19.28 -17.57 -6.67
N LEU A 88 19.12 -18.56 -5.79
CA LEU A 88 17.81 -18.90 -5.21
C LEU A 88 17.28 -17.79 -4.28
N ILE A 89 18.17 -17.13 -3.52
CA ILE A 89 17.82 -15.94 -2.72
C ILE A 89 17.33 -14.81 -3.63
N LEU A 90 18.01 -14.53 -4.75
CA LEU A 90 17.57 -13.51 -5.69
C LEU A 90 16.21 -13.86 -6.33
N ARG A 91 16.01 -15.12 -6.73
CA ARG A 91 14.71 -15.59 -7.23
C ARG A 91 13.60 -15.39 -6.22
N LEU A 92 13.85 -15.71 -4.95
CA LEU A 92 12.93 -15.44 -3.86
C LEU A 92 12.63 -13.95 -3.73
N CYS A 93 13.66 -13.11 -3.72
CA CYS A 93 13.50 -11.65 -3.63
C CYS A 93 12.67 -11.08 -4.79
N ARG A 94 12.95 -11.53 -6.02
CA ARG A 94 12.30 -11.11 -7.26
C ARG A 94 10.85 -11.57 -7.38
N ALA A 95 10.50 -12.72 -6.80
CA ALA A 95 9.16 -13.29 -6.87
C ALA A 95 8.21 -12.75 -5.78
N VAL A 96 8.67 -12.62 -4.52
CA VAL A 96 7.77 -12.32 -3.38
C VAL A 96 8.18 -11.12 -2.53
N GLY A 97 9.27 -10.43 -2.85
CA GLY A 97 9.67 -9.17 -2.20
C GLY A 97 9.74 -9.20 -0.66
N PRO A 98 10.33 -10.23 -0.02
CA PRO A 98 10.62 -10.21 1.41
C PRO A 98 11.62 -9.10 1.73
N ARG A 99 11.69 -8.66 3.00
CA ARG A 99 12.80 -7.79 3.40
C ARG A 99 14.10 -8.58 3.29
N SER A 100 15.19 -7.91 2.95
CA SER A 100 16.47 -8.58 2.72
C SER A 100 16.91 -9.42 3.92
N SER A 101 16.76 -8.90 5.14
CA SER A 101 17.06 -9.66 6.36
C SER A 101 16.18 -10.90 6.50
N GLU A 102 14.87 -10.78 6.22
CA GLU A 102 13.92 -11.89 6.31
C GLU A 102 14.22 -12.98 5.26
N ALA A 103 14.65 -12.59 4.06
CA ALA A 103 15.06 -13.53 3.02
C ALA A 103 16.30 -14.34 3.44
N LEU A 104 17.30 -13.67 4.01
CA LEU A 104 18.56 -14.31 4.39
C LEU A 104 18.43 -15.18 5.65
N THR A 105 17.51 -14.84 6.55
CA THR A 105 17.24 -15.61 7.78
C THR A 105 16.00 -16.49 7.66
N LEU A 106 15.62 -16.89 6.45
CA LEU A 106 14.45 -17.72 6.21
C LEU A 106 14.63 -19.10 6.89
N ALA A 107 13.59 -19.60 7.56
CA ALA A 107 13.63 -20.90 8.21
C ALA A 107 13.55 -22.03 7.17
N ARG A 108 14.17 -23.18 7.47
CA ARG A 108 14.25 -24.33 6.55
C ARG A 108 12.87 -24.96 6.24
N ASP A 109 11.92 -24.81 7.17
CA ASP A 109 10.55 -25.30 7.11
C ASP A 109 9.54 -24.24 6.60
N SER A 110 10.01 -23.09 6.13
CA SER A 110 9.15 -21.99 5.67
C SER A 110 8.32 -22.27 4.40
N VAL A 111 8.44 -23.44 3.77
CA VAL A 111 7.70 -23.76 2.54
C VAL A 111 6.79 -24.96 2.77
N THR A 112 5.50 -24.75 2.52
CA THR A 112 4.47 -25.79 2.58
C THR A 112 3.85 -26.01 1.21
N TYR A 113 3.35 -27.22 0.96
CA TYR A 113 2.60 -27.56 -0.23
C TYR A 113 1.23 -28.10 0.19
N VAL A 114 0.17 -27.59 -0.42
CA VAL A 114 -1.19 -28.07 -0.22
C VAL A 114 -1.81 -28.35 -1.58
N ASP A 115 -2.36 -29.55 -1.75
CA ASP A 115 -3.01 -29.95 -3.00
C ASP A 115 -4.16 -28.97 -3.36
N GLY A 116 -4.25 -28.61 -4.64
CA GLY A 116 -5.16 -27.56 -5.14
C GLY A 116 -4.77 -26.11 -4.78
N ARG A 117 -3.87 -25.86 -3.82
CA ARG A 117 -3.39 -24.49 -3.46
C ARG A 117 -1.93 -24.22 -3.84
N GLY A 118 -1.15 -25.26 -4.11
CA GLY A 118 0.25 -25.16 -4.51
C GLY A 118 1.20 -24.84 -3.35
N TYR A 119 2.36 -24.29 -3.70
CA TYR A 119 3.41 -23.95 -2.74
C TYR A 119 3.12 -22.60 -2.07
N THR A 120 3.26 -22.54 -0.76
CA THR A 120 3.14 -21.32 0.05
C THR A 120 4.41 -21.10 0.85
N LEU A 121 4.90 -19.86 0.85
CA LEU A 121 5.95 -19.41 1.74
C LEU A 121 5.33 -18.81 3.00
N GLU A 122 5.74 -19.29 4.16
CA GLU A 122 5.36 -18.77 5.46
C GLU A 122 6.60 -18.38 6.27
N TYR A 123 6.64 -17.13 6.73
CA TYR A 123 7.75 -16.64 7.56
C TYR A 123 7.35 -15.47 8.46
N PHE A 124 8.06 -15.31 9.56
CA PHE A 124 7.81 -14.23 10.52
C PHE A 124 8.49 -12.92 10.08
N GLN A 125 7.71 -11.83 10.03
CA GLN A 125 8.18 -10.50 9.70
C GLN A 125 8.59 -9.74 10.95
N SER A 126 9.89 -9.72 11.28
CA SER A 126 10.40 -9.11 12.51
C SER A 126 10.06 -7.63 12.67
N LYS A 127 9.94 -6.85 11.59
CA LYS A 127 9.56 -5.42 11.68
C LYS A 127 8.07 -5.22 11.99
N ILE A 128 7.24 -6.17 11.57
CA ILE A 128 5.79 -6.11 11.70
C ILE A 128 5.31 -6.90 12.92
N GLN A 129 6.16 -7.82 13.41
CA GLN A 129 5.86 -8.77 14.48
C GLN A 129 4.59 -9.57 14.12
N ASP A 130 4.62 -10.23 12.96
CA ASP A 130 3.51 -11.03 12.44
C ASP A 130 3.96 -12.06 11.40
N TRP A 131 3.13 -13.07 11.15
CA TRP A 131 3.38 -14.08 10.13
C TRP A 131 2.89 -13.61 8.76
N ARG A 132 3.74 -13.77 7.74
CA ARG A 132 3.35 -13.56 6.34
C ARG A 132 3.24 -14.90 5.65
N ARG A 133 2.11 -15.12 4.98
CA ARG A 133 1.87 -16.22 4.05
C ARG A 133 1.73 -15.66 2.65
N VAL A 134 2.48 -16.19 1.69
CA VAL A 134 2.45 -15.73 0.29
C VAL A 134 2.58 -16.93 -0.65
N PRO A 135 1.73 -17.04 -1.69
CA PRO A 135 1.87 -18.11 -2.67
C PRO A 135 3.19 -17.99 -3.44
N LEU A 136 3.77 -19.14 -3.80
CA LEU A 136 5.00 -19.23 -4.58
C LEU A 136 4.73 -19.76 -5.99
N PRO A 137 5.45 -19.26 -7.01
CA PRO A 137 5.50 -19.92 -8.31
C PRO A 137 5.93 -21.39 -8.16
N PRO A 138 5.30 -22.34 -8.88
CA PRO A 138 5.56 -23.77 -8.69
C PRO A 138 7.04 -24.17 -8.80
N ASN A 139 7.76 -23.60 -9.76
CA ASN A 139 9.19 -23.87 -9.95
C ASN A 139 10.02 -23.38 -8.76
N LEU A 140 9.73 -22.18 -8.25
CA LEU A 140 10.43 -21.63 -7.08
C LEU A 140 10.13 -22.44 -5.81
N GLY A 141 8.87 -22.85 -5.62
CA GLY A 141 8.48 -23.71 -4.50
C GLY A 141 9.23 -25.04 -4.49
N ARG A 142 9.27 -25.74 -5.65
CA ARG A 142 10.04 -26.97 -5.82
C ARG A 142 11.53 -26.79 -5.48
N ASP A 143 12.13 -25.71 -5.98
CA ASP A 143 13.56 -25.44 -5.75
C ASP A 143 13.86 -25.12 -4.28
N LEU A 144 12.95 -24.45 -3.56
CA LEU A 144 13.10 -24.20 -2.13
C LEU A 144 12.94 -25.46 -1.29
N VAL A 145 12.02 -26.37 -1.67
CA VAL A 145 11.90 -27.68 -1.01
C VAL A 145 13.16 -28.52 -1.26
N ALA A 146 13.68 -28.55 -2.48
CA ALA A 146 14.94 -29.24 -2.79
C ALA A 146 16.13 -28.62 -2.05
N GLN A 147 16.17 -27.28 -1.90
CA GLN A 147 17.15 -26.58 -1.08
C GLN A 147 17.04 -27.01 0.39
N SER A 148 15.84 -27.08 0.94
CA SER A 148 15.59 -27.51 2.32
C SER A 148 16.11 -28.93 2.58
N GLN A 149 15.86 -29.86 1.66
CA GLN A 149 16.38 -31.23 1.73
C GLN A 149 17.92 -31.25 1.64
N TRP A 150 18.49 -30.56 0.65
CA TRP A 150 19.94 -30.48 0.49
C TRP A 150 20.65 -29.90 1.71
N VAL A 151 20.05 -28.90 2.39
CA VAL A 151 20.60 -28.35 3.64
C VAL A 151 20.60 -29.39 4.75
N ALA A 152 19.52 -30.17 4.88
CA ALA A 152 19.43 -31.24 5.87
C ALA A 152 20.52 -32.30 5.63
N ASP A 153 20.77 -32.65 4.37
CA ASP A 153 21.76 -33.66 3.99
C ASP A 153 23.21 -33.15 4.10
N THR A 154 23.45 -31.86 3.81
CA THR A 154 24.83 -31.31 3.71
C THR A 154 25.34 -30.72 5.02
N TYR A 155 24.47 -30.07 5.80
CA TYR A 155 24.86 -29.37 7.02
C TYR A 155 24.45 -30.15 8.26
N SER A 156 23.14 -30.35 8.43
CA SER A 156 22.56 -31.10 9.53
C SER A 156 21.04 -31.18 9.34
N PRO A 157 20.38 -32.30 9.69
CA PRO A 157 18.92 -32.37 9.77
C PRO A 157 18.30 -31.30 10.67
N ASN A 158 19.05 -30.84 11.68
CA ASN A 158 18.63 -29.83 12.64
C ASN A 158 19.03 -28.40 12.25
N CYS A 159 19.59 -28.19 11.04
CA CYS A 159 19.89 -26.84 10.57
C CYS A 159 18.58 -26.04 10.42
N PRO A 160 18.43 -24.90 11.12
CA PRO A 160 17.18 -24.15 11.10
C PRO A 160 17.05 -23.23 9.88
N TRP A 161 18.12 -23.00 9.12
CA TRP A 161 18.18 -21.98 8.07
C TRP A 161 18.00 -22.58 6.67
N MET A 162 17.16 -21.96 5.84
CA MET A 162 17.03 -22.29 4.42
C MET A 162 18.32 -21.99 3.64
N PHE A 163 19.03 -20.93 4.04
CA PHE A 163 20.24 -20.44 3.38
C PHE A 163 21.40 -20.35 4.37
N PRO A 164 22.00 -21.49 4.74
CA PRO A 164 23.17 -21.52 5.61
C PRO A 164 24.38 -20.89 4.92
N TYR A 165 25.17 -20.15 5.69
CA TYR A 165 26.42 -19.56 5.24
C TYR A 165 27.59 -20.46 5.62
N ALA A 166 28.32 -20.95 4.61
CA ALA A 166 29.44 -21.86 4.79
C ALA A 166 30.77 -21.15 5.16
N GLY A 167 30.79 -19.82 5.27
CA GLY A 167 31.98 -19.05 5.63
C GLY A 167 32.09 -18.78 7.13
N LYS A 168 33.25 -18.25 7.58
CA LYS A 168 33.44 -17.81 8.97
C LYS A 168 32.46 -16.67 9.31
N SER A 169 31.52 -16.92 10.22
CA SER A 169 30.57 -15.90 10.67
C SER A 169 31.29 -14.81 11.46
N PRO A 170 31.00 -13.50 11.26
CA PRO A 170 31.61 -12.42 12.02
C PRO A 170 31.25 -12.40 13.51
N ARG A 171 30.22 -13.15 13.93
CA ARG A 171 29.66 -13.11 15.30
C ARG A 171 29.51 -14.49 15.96
N SER A 172 29.87 -15.59 15.30
CA SER A 172 29.93 -16.88 15.98
C SER A 172 31.14 -16.86 16.91
N ASN A 173 30.91 -16.81 18.23
CA ASN A 173 31.97 -17.07 19.17
C ASN A 173 32.32 -18.56 19.05
N PRO A 174 33.47 -18.94 18.45
CA PRO A 174 33.79 -20.34 18.15
C PRO A 174 33.92 -21.19 19.42
N ILE A 175 34.09 -20.52 20.57
CA ILE A 175 34.20 -21.12 21.90
C ILE A 175 32.85 -21.64 22.40
N ILE A 176 31.73 -21.01 22.00
CA ILE A 176 30.39 -21.33 22.52
C ILE A 176 29.66 -22.33 21.62
N ASN A 177 29.87 -22.28 20.30
CA ASN A 177 29.21 -23.20 19.38
C ASN A 177 30.03 -23.38 18.09
N PRO A 178 31.03 -24.30 18.09
CA PRO A 178 31.95 -24.49 16.97
C PRO A 178 31.25 -25.02 15.69
N ASP A 179 30.10 -25.67 15.83
CA ASP A 179 29.32 -26.27 14.72
C ASP A 179 28.07 -25.44 14.35
N ALA A 180 27.90 -24.24 14.92
CA ALA A 180 26.74 -23.41 14.65
C ALA A 180 26.71 -22.92 13.21
N VAL A 181 25.82 -23.51 12.41
CA VAL A 181 25.49 -23.04 11.07
C VAL A 181 24.70 -21.73 11.19
N THR A 182 25.27 -20.64 10.66
CA THR A 182 24.62 -19.33 10.66
C THR A 182 23.94 -19.05 9.32
N PRO A 183 22.87 -18.22 9.26
CA PRO A 183 22.30 -17.79 7.99
C PRO A 183 23.25 -16.84 7.27
N TRP A 184 23.00 -16.57 5.98
CA TRP A 184 23.74 -15.57 5.20
C TRP A 184 23.77 -14.19 5.91
N PRO A 185 24.94 -13.69 6.37
CA PRO A 185 25.00 -12.40 7.03
C PRO A 185 24.74 -11.27 6.03
N TYR A 186 23.79 -10.38 6.31
CA TYR A 186 23.47 -9.23 5.44
C TYR A 186 24.71 -8.40 5.07
N ALA A 187 25.58 -8.14 6.06
CA ALA A 187 26.82 -7.38 5.88
C ALA A 187 27.84 -8.05 4.94
N ARG A 188 27.67 -9.35 4.65
CA ARG A 188 28.50 -10.10 3.70
C ARG A 188 27.76 -10.29 2.37
N PHE A 189 26.46 -10.56 2.41
CA PHE A 189 25.67 -10.83 1.21
C PHE A 189 25.58 -9.60 0.32
N ASN A 190 25.34 -8.44 0.91
CA ASN A 190 25.19 -7.19 0.18
C ASN A 190 26.45 -6.82 -0.64
N PRO A 191 27.68 -6.78 -0.07
CA PRO A 191 28.88 -6.53 -0.86
C PRO A 191 29.23 -7.67 -1.82
N PHE A 192 28.93 -8.93 -1.50
CA PHE A 192 29.09 -10.04 -2.45
C PHE A 192 28.24 -9.82 -3.71
N LEU A 193 26.94 -9.60 -3.53
CA LEU A 193 26.00 -9.40 -4.62
C LEU A 193 26.33 -8.12 -5.41
N TRP A 194 26.78 -7.07 -4.72
CA TRP A 194 27.23 -5.85 -5.39
C TRP A 194 28.37 -6.10 -6.38
N LYS A 195 29.39 -6.88 -5.99
CA LYS A 195 30.49 -7.25 -6.87
C LYS A 195 30.02 -8.04 -8.10
N VAL A 196 29.00 -8.88 -7.93
CA VAL A 196 28.39 -9.59 -9.06
C VAL A 196 27.71 -8.59 -10.00
N TYR A 197 26.87 -7.69 -9.47
CA TYR A 197 26.22 -6.68 -10.30
C TYR A 197 27.23 -5.83 -11.08
N GLN A 198 28.32 -5.41 -10.43
CA GLN A 198 29.41 -4.70 -11.09
C GLN A 198 30.07 -5.51 -12.21
N ARG A 199 30.36 -6.79 -11.98
CA ARG A 199 30.96 -7.68 -13.00
C ARG A 199 30.05 -7.87 -14.22
N HIS A 200 28.74 -7.86 -14.02
CA HIS A 200 27.74 -8.06 -15.06
C HIS A 200 27.16 -6.75 -15.62
N GLY A 201 27.72 -5.58 -15.26
CA GLY A 201 27.28 -4.29 -15.78
C GLY A 201 25.92 -3.79 -15.25
N ILE A 202 25.37 -4.42 -14.21
CA ILE A 202 24.06 -4.08 -13.61
C ILE A 202 24.23 -2.92 -12.60
N VAL A 203 24.80 -1.82 -13.05
CA VAL A 203 25.15 -0.66 -12.21
C VAL A 203 24.55 0.64 -12.69
N HIS A 204 24.20 0.73 -13.98
CA HIS A 204 23.69 1.94 -14.60
C HIS A 204 22.51 1.59 -15.50
N SER A 205 21.41 2.34 -15.34
CA SER A 205 20.21 2.24 -16.15
C SER A 205 20.35 3.12 -17.38
N SER A 206 20.28 2.50 -18.54
CA SER A 206 20.24 3.18 -19.84
C SER A 206 18.91 3.88 -20.09
N LEU A 207 17.81 3.38 -19.52
CA LEU A 207 16.47 3.94 -19.72
C LEU A 207 16.21 5.19 -18.87
N THR A 208 16.72 5.20 -17.63
CA THR A 208 16.43 6.28 -16.67
C THR A 208 17.64 7.13 -16.32
N GLY A 209 18.85 6.76 -16.78
CA GLY A 209 20.10 7.39 -16.38
C GLY A 209 20.51 7.13 -14.92
N GLU A 210 19.76 6.29 -14.20
CA GLU A 210 20.03 6.04 -12.79
C GLU A 210 21.27 5.15 -12.59
N THR A 211 22.18 5.59 -11.73
CA THR A 211 23.30 4.77 -11.24
C THR A 211 22.98 4.16 -9.88
N LEU A 212 23.08 2.83 -9.78
CA LEU A 212 22.91 2.10 -8.53
C LEU A 212 24.12 2.30 -7.62
N THR A 213 23.87 2.41 -6.31
CA THR A 213 24.90 2.51 -5.27
C THR A 213 25.13 1.19 -4.51
N GLY A 214 24.44 0.14 -4.93
CA GLY A 214 24.43 -1.16 -4.27
C GLY A 214 23.37 -2.08 -4.89
N PRO A 215 23.25 -3.31 -4.39
CA PRO A 215 22.31 -4.29 -4.94
C PRO A 215 20.86 -3.98 -4.54
N GLN A 216 20.64 -3.11 -3.56
CA GLN A 216 19.36 -2.49 -3.21
C GLN A 216 18.16 -3.46 -3.20
N LEU A 217 18.30 -4.66 -2.61
CA LEU A 217 17.30 -5.74 -2.61
C LEU A 217 15.87 -5.31 -2.22
N HIS A 218 15.71 -4.25 -1.42
CA HIS A 218 14.39 -3.73 -1.08
C HIS A 218 13.63 -3.18 -2.31
N ARG A 219 14.34 -2.81 -3.38
CA ARG A 219 13.74 -2.35 -4.62
C ARG A 219 12.98 -3.44 -5.37
N PHE A 220 13.28 -4.73 -5.17
CA PHE A 220 12.41 -5.80 -5.68
C PHE A 220 11.01 -5.69 -5.11
N ARG A 221 10.90 -5.41 -3.80
CA ARG A 221 9.60 -5.20 -3.16
C ARG A 221 8.88 -3.99 -3.72
N HIS A 222 9.61 -2.91 -4.02
CA HIS A 222 9.04 -1.75 -4.70
C HIS A 222 8.59 -2.07 -6.13
N SER A 223 9.39 -2.78 -6.90
CA SER A 223 9.07 -3.22 -8.26
C SER A 223 7.85 -4.13 -8.30
N ILE A 224 7.73 -5.08 -7.36
CA ILE A 224 6.54 -5.95 -7.25
C ILE A 224 5.30 -5.13 -6.90
N ALA A 225 5.41 -4.24 -5.90
CA ALA A 225 4.29 -3.39 -5.50
C ALA A 225 3.80 -2.51 -6.66
N THR A 226 4.72 -1.82 -7.34
CA THR A 226 4.40 -0.99 -8.51
C THR A 226 3.84 -1.83 -9.66
N GLY A 227 4.45 -2.99 -9.95
CA GLY A 227 3.97 -3.90 -10.98
C GLY A 227 2.54 -4.38 -10.72
N LEU A 228 2.23 -4.88 -9.52
CA LEU A 228 0.87 -5.34 -9.18
C LEU A 228 -0.17 -4.22 -9.28
N LEU A 229 0.17 -3.00 -8.88
CA LEU A 229 -0.72 -1.85 -9.02
C LEU A 229 -0.98 -1.50 -10.49
N ASN A 230 0.05 -1.58 -11.35
CA ASN A 230 -0.09 -1.36 -12.79
C ASN A 230 -0.93 -2.45 -13.45
N GLU A 231 -0.90 -3.67 -12.92
CA GLU A 231 -1.77 -4.80 -13.32
C GLU A 231 -3.20 -4.70 -12.71
N GLY A 232 -3.55 -3.56 -12.12
CA GLY A 232 -4.91 -3.28 -11.65
C GLY A 232 -5.24 -3.82 -10.25
N TRP A 233 -4.27 -4.38 -9.51
CA TRP A 233 -4.52 -4.80 -8.12
C TRP A 233 -4.84 -3.58 -7.25
N SER A 234 -5.82 -3.74 -6.36
CA SER A 234 -6.13 -2.71 -5.37
C SER A 234 -4.98 -2.55 -4.37
N GLN A 235 -4.91 -1.37 -3.74
CA GLN A 235 -3.92 -1.11 -2.69
C GLN A 235 -4.03 -2.12 -1.54
N TYR A 236 -5.25 -2.56 -1.20
CA TYR A 236 -5.49 -3.56 -0.16
C TYR A 236 -4.93 -4.93 -0.55
N GLU A 237 -5.11 -5.36 -1.80
CA GLU A 237 -4.57 -6.63 -2.29
C GLU A 237 -3.04 -6.61 -2.31
N VAL A 238 -2.43 -5.51 -2.77
CA VAL A 238 -0.97 -5.35 -2.74
C VAL A 238 -0.43 -5.28 -1.31
N GLN A 239 -1.12 -4.57 -0.42
CA GLN A 239 -0.81 -4.51 1.02
C GLN A 239 -0.79 -5.92 1.64
N THR A 240 -1.82 -6.71 1.32
CA THR A 240 -2.01 -8.08 1.80
C THR A 240 -0.92 -8.99 1.24
N PHE A 241 -0.68 -8.94 -0.07
CA PHE A 241 0.37 -9.72 -0.74
C PHE A 241 1.74 -9.46 -0.12
N LEU A 242 2.06 -8.20 0.17
CA LEU A 242 3.35 -7.80 0.72
C LEU A 242 3.47 -8.02 2.24
N GLY A 243 2.37 -8.23 2.97
CA GLY A 243 2.37 -8.32 4.43
C GLY A 243 2.67 -6.98 5.10
N HIS A 244 1.90 -5.96 4.78
CA HIS A 244 1.97 -4.63 5.40
C HIS A 244 0.83 -4.47 6.43
N LYS A 245 1.16 -4.11 7.68
CA LYS A 245 0.15 -3.88 8.74
C LYS A 245 -0.65 -2.57 8.65
N SER A 246 -0.18 -1.57 7.91
CA SER A 246 -0.83 -0.25 7.86
C SER A 246 -0.85 0.33 6.45
N PRO A 247 -1.96 0.98 6.03
CA PRO A 247 -2.05 1.74 4.79
C PRO A 247 -0.97 2.83 4.65
N THR A 248 -0.43 3.39 5.74
CA THR A 248 0.67 4.37 5.67
C THR A 248 1.96 3.80 5.06
N MET A 249 2.16 2.48 5.08
CA MET A 249 3.27 1.84 4.35
C MET A 249 3.00 1.69 2.85
N MET A 250 1.74 1.82 2.43
CA MET A 250 1.27 1.78 1.04
C MET A 250 0.96 3.18 0.46
N GLN A 251 0.79 4.19 1.30
CA GLN A 251 0.39 5.56 0.92
C GLN A 251 1.29 6.16 -0.16
N ALA A 252 2.58 5.85 -0.14
CA ALA A 252 3.49 6.37 -1.15
C ALA A 252 3.36 5.71 -2.54
N TYR A 253 2.66 4.57 -2.63
CA TYR A 253 2.22 4.01 -3.91
C TYR A 253 0.86 4.56 -4.36
N ALA A 254 0.03 5.05 -3.43
CA ALA A 254 -1.23 5.72 -3.74
C ALA A 254 -1.01 7.02 -4.53
N GLU A 255 0.10 7.72 -4.29
CA GLU A 255 0.54 8.91 -5.04
C GLU A 255 1.00 8.59 -6.47
N ILE A 256 1.37 7.34 -6.78
CA ILE A 256 1.93 6.98 -8.09
C ILE A 256 0.84 6.69 -9.12
N ASN A 257 -0.42 6.48 -8.70
CA ASN A 257 -1.47 5.99 -9.59
C ASN A 257 -2.53 7.03 -9.96
N ASP A 258 -2.08 8.22 -10.36
CA ASP A 258 -2.95 9.31 -10.77
C ASP A 258 -3.73 8.99 -12.06
N ASP A 259 -3.15 8.21 -12.97
CA ASP A 259 -3.81 7.78 -14.21
C ASP A 259 -4.88 6.71 -13.96
N THR A 260 -4.63 5.67 -13.15
CA THR A 260 -5.71 4.71 -12.81
C THR A 260 -6.77 5.36 -11.92
N LEU A 261 -6.40 6.31 -11.05
CA LEU A 261 -7.39 7.04 -10.28
C LEU A 261 -8.28 7.89 -11.19
N ARG A 262 -7.69 8.52 -12.21
CA ARG A 262 -8.43 9.22 -13.27
C ARG A 262 -9.35 8.25 -14.01
N ASP A 263 -8.85 7.10 -14.46
CA ASP A 263 -9.62 6.11 -15.22
C ASP A 263 -10.76 5.52 -14.39
N LYS A 264 -10.51 5.16 -13.14
CA LYS A 264 -11.53 4.65 -12.21
C LYS A 264 -12.55 5.72 -11.84
N TYR A 265 -12.13 6.97 -11.72
CA TYR A 265 -13.04 8.09 -11.53
C TYR A 265 -13.92 8.30 -12.76
N LEU A 266 -13.35 8.30 -13.97
CA LEU A 266 -14.10 8.39 -15.23
C LEU A 266 -15.08 7.23 -15.38
N GLU A 267 -14.66 6.00 -15.11
CA GLU A 267 -15.52 4.82 -15.06
C GLU A 267 -16.69 5.02 -14.09
N PHE A 268 -16.41 5.52 -12.89
CA PHE A 268 -17.43 5.78 -11.87
C PHE A 268 -18.44 6.85 -12.31
N ILE A 269 -18.00 8.00 -12.83
CA ILE A 269 -18.90 9.10 -13.22
C ILE A 269 -19.66 8.82 -14.52
N ASN A 270 -19.07 8.09 -15.47
CA ASN A 270 -19.72 7.75 -16.74
C ASN A 270 -20.84 6.71 -16.55
N ARG A 271 -20.87 6.03 -15.39
CA ARG A 271 -21.97 5.16 -14.97
C ARG A 271 -23.05 5.89 -14.18
N SER A 272 -22.98 7.22 -14.08
CA SER A 272 -23.95 7.96 -13.30
C SER A 272 -25.26 8.20 -14.05
N VAL A 273 -26.34 8.23 -13.27
CA VAL A 273 -27.68 8.65 -13.73
C VAL A 273 -28.08 9.94 -13.04
N ASP A 274 -28.91 10.73 -13.71
CA ASP A 274 -29.57 11.90 -13.13
C ASP A 274 -30.72 11.49 -12.19
N PHE A 275 -31.34 12.48 -11.55
CA PHE A 275 -32.50 12.25 -10.69
C PHE A 275 -33.71 11.64 -11.43
N HIS A 276 -33.78 11.68 -12.76
CA HIS A 276 -34.81 10.98 -13.54
C HIS A 276 -34.44 9.53 -13.88
N GLY A 277 -33.26 9.05 -13.47
CA GLY A 277 -32.75 7.72 -13.83
C GLY A 277 -32.14 7.66 -15.23
N ARG A 278 -31.87 8.79 -15.88
CA ARG A 278 -31.29 8.83 -17.24
C ARG A 278 -29.77 8.89 -17.16
N ALA A 279 -29.09 8.15 -18.05
CA ALA A 279 -27.63 8.18 -18.16
C ALA A 279 -27.14 9.61 -18.45
N VAL A 280 -26.06 9.99 -17.79
CA VAL A 280 -25.41 11.29 -17.97
C VAL A 280 -24.38 11.20 -19.09
N GLU A 281 -24.23 12.26 -19.88
CA GLU A 281 -23.21 12.30 -20.93
C GLU A 281 -21.80 12.12 -20.34
N PRO A 282 -20.93 11.31 -21.00
CA PRO A 282 -19.57 11.10 -20.54
C PRO A 282 -18.78 12.41 -20.47
N MET A 283 -18.05 12.61 -19.38
CA MET A 283 -17.17 13.78 -19.28
C MET A 283 -15.96 13.65 -20.21
N SER A 284 -15.59 14.73 -20.91
CA SER A 284 -14.41 14.73 -21.78
C SER A 284 -13.10 14.73 -20.98
N THR A 285 -12.08 14.10 -21.56
CA THR A 285 -10.78 13.80 -20.94
C THR A 285 -9.80 14.97 -20.92
N ASP A 286 -10.06 16.07 -21.63
CA ASP A 286 -8.97 16.98 -22.03
C ASP A 286 -8.49 17.95 -20.94
N ASN A 287 -9.19 18.09 -19.80
CA ASN A 287 -8.87 19.13 -18.79
C ASN A 287 -9.01 18.72 -17.30
N LEU A 288 -9.07 17.43 -16.96
CA LEU A 288 -9.22 17.00 -15.56
C LEU A 288 -7.87 16.91 -14.83
N ASN A 289 -7.73 17.55 -13.66
CA ASN A 289 -6.58 17.41 -12.76
C ASN A 289 -7.02 16.58 -11.53
N VAL A 290 -6.23 15.58 -11.13
CA VAL A 290 -6.53 14.62 -10.05
C VAL A 290 -6.77 15.28 -8.69
N GLU A 291 -6.07 16.37 -8.36
CA GLU A 291 -6.29 17.11 -7.11
C GLU A 291 -7.65 17.82 -7.12
N ARG A 292 -8.05 18.38 -8.27
CA ARG A 292 -9.38 18.96 -8.47
C ARG A 292 -10.48 17.90 -8.46
N LEU A 293 -10.19 16.68 -8.91
CA LEU A 293 -11.11 15.54 -8.83
C LEU A 293 -11.38 15.13 -7.38
N ARG A 294 -10.32 15.02 -6.56
CA ARG A 294 -10.43 14.64 -5.14
C ARG A 294 -11.22 15.68 -4.33
N ASP A 295 -10.90 16.97 -4.47
CA ASP A 295 -11.59 18.05 -3.75
C ASP A 295 -13.08 18.15 -4.16
N ARG A 296 -13.38 17.97 -5.47
CA ARG A 296 -14.76 17.90 -5.95
C ARG A 296 -15.53 16.72 -5.35
N PHE A 297 -14.92 15.54 -5.26
CA PHE A 297 -15.58 14.34 -4.72
C PHE A 297 -15.92 14.52 -3.24
N ILE A 298 -14.96 15.01 -2.43
CA ILE A 298 -15.15 15.20 -0.98
C ILE A 298 -16.26 16.21 -0.70
N ARG A 299 -16.29 17.35 -1.41
CA ARG A 299 -17.29 18.41 -1.19
C ARG A 299 -18.69 18.06 -1.69
N SER A 300 -18.78 17.13 -2.63
CA SER A 300 -20.02 16.87 -3.36
C SER A 300 -20.68 15.53 -3.01
N THR A 301 -20.06 14.69 -2.17
CA THR A 301 -20.62 13.37 -1.82
C THR A 301 -21.83 13.51 -0.91
N LEU A 302 -22.93 12.85 -1.30
CA LEU A 302 -24.17 12.74 -0.55
C LEU A 302 -24.34 11.29 -0.06
N PRO A 303 -25.18 11.04 0.96
CA PRO A 303 -25.40 9.69 1.46
C PRO A 303 -25.88 8.68 0.39
N ASN A 304 -26.53 9.15 -0.66
CA ASN A 304 -27.11 8.33 -1.73
C ASN A 304 -26.63 8.72 -3.14
N GLY A 305 -25.55 9.49 -3.26
CA GLY A 305 -25.05 9.93 -4.55
C GLY A 305 -24.04 11.07 -4.42
N PHE A 306 -24.07 12.01 -5.35
CA PHE A 306 -23.24 13.20 -5.32
C PHE A 306 -23.89 14.38 -6.04
N CYS A 307 -23.38 15.57 -5.75
CA CYS A 307 -23.82 16.83 -6.33
C CYS A 307 -22.93 17.22 -7.52
N ALA A 308 -23.54 17.51 -8.67
CA ALA A 308 -22.85 18.04 -9.84
C ALA A 308 -22.90 19.57 -9.94
N LEU A 309 -23.34 20.26 -8.87
CA LEU A 309 -23.35 21.72 -8.83
C LEU A 309 -21.93 22.27 -9.04
N PRO A 310 -21.73 23.24 -9.95
CA PRO A 310 -20.41 23.83 -10.17
C PRO A 310 -19.84 24.44 -8.89
N GLU A 311 -18.53 24.28 -8.68
CA GLU A 311 -17.80 24.67 -7.45
C GLU A 311 -17.99 26.13 -7.03
N LYS A 312 -18.22 27.03 -8.00
CA LYS A 312 -18.43 28.47 -7.77
C LYS A 312 -19.86 28.83 -7.33
N GLN A 313 -20.81 27.88 -7.37
CA GLN A 313 -22.20 28.10 -7.05
C GLN A 313 -22.54 27.55 -5.66
N LYS A 314 -23.21 28.34 -4.83
CA LYS A 314 -23.71 27.91 -3.53
C LYS A 314 -25.09 27.28 -3.69
N CYS A 315 -25.36 26.18 -2.97
CA CYS A 315 -26.68 25.54 -2.97
C CYS A 315 -27.62 26.30 -2.01
N GLU A 316 -28.73 26.80 -2.55
CA GLU A 316 -29.76 27.50 -1.76
C GLU A 316 -30.76 26.54 -1.09
N TYR A 317 -30.68 25.23 -1.39
CA TYR A 317 -31.70 24.22 -1.06
C TYR A 317 -31.35 23.25 0.09
N LEU A 318 -30.27 23.47 0.85
CA LEU A 318 -29.99 22.65 2.04
C LEU A 318 -30.99 22.97 3.17
N PRO A 319 -31.69 21.96 3.75
CA PRO A 319 -31.22 20.58 3.91
C PRO A 319 -31.96 19.44 3.16
N SER A 320 -32.99 19.67 2.33
CA SER A 320 -33.57 18.60 1.49
C SER A 320 -34.42 19.16 0.35
N PRO A 321 -34.03 18.95 -0.93
CA PRO A 321 -34.67 17.89 -1.73
C PRO A 321 -33.74 17.28 -2.79
N CYS A 322 -32.63 16.64 -2.38
CA CYS A 322 -31.64 16.12 -3.34
C CYS A 322 -32.22 15.09 -4.33
N LEU A 323 -33.23 14.31 -3.93
CA LEU A 323 -33.89 13.33 -4.80
C LEU A 323 -34.65 13.93 -5.99
N SER A 324 -34.93 15.23 -5.97
CA SER A 324 -35.57 15.97 -7.08
C SER A 324 -34.70 17.12 -7.58
N CYS A 325 -33.40 17.14 -7.22
CA CYS A 325 -32.49 18.21 -7.60
C CYS A 325 -31.87 17.93 -8.98
N SER A 326 -31.86 18.94 -9.85
CA SER A 326 -31.27 18.82 -11.20
C SER A 326 -29.76 18.58 -11.20
N PHE A 327 -29.07 18.90 -10.12
CA PHE A 327 -27.64 18.64 -9.92
C PHE A 327 -27.36 17.30 -9.26
N PHE A 328 -28.38 16.57 -8.78
CA PHE A 328 -28.17 15.28 -8.16
C PHE A 328 -27.77 14.22 -9.18
N ARG A 329 -26.77 13.43 -8.82
CA ARG A 329 -26.23 12.32 -9.60
C ARG A 329 -26.00 11.12 -8.70
N THR A 330 -26.14 9.92 -9.24
CA THR A 330 -25.87 8.69 -8.49
C THR A 330 -25.40 7.58 -9.42
N THR A 331 -24.77 6.55 -8.87
CA THR A 331 -24.14 5.44 -9.62
C THR A 331 -24.61 4.09 -9.07
N PRO A 332 -24.37 2.98 -9.79
CA PRO A 332 -24.76 1.64 -9.31
C PRO A 332 -24.20 1.30 -7.92
N THR A 333 -23.10 1.91 -7.49
CA THR A 333 -22.55 1.79 -6.14
C THR A 333 -23.55 2.16 -5.04
N PHE A 334 -24.45 3.12 -5.29
CA PHE A 334 -25.47 3.57 -4.33
C PHE A 334 -26.81 2.85 -4.49
N LEU A 335 -26.94 1.90 -5.43
CA LEU A 335 -28.18 1.17 -5.67
C LEU A 335 -28.77 0.51 -4.40
N PRO A 336 -27.98 -0.17 -3.55
CA PRO A 336 -28.52 -0.74 -2.30
C PRO A 336 -29.10 0.33 -1.35
N ILE A 337 -28.55 1.54 -1.37
CA ILE A 337 -29.01 2.65 -0.52
C ILE A 337 -30.35 3.18 -1.04
N HIS A 338 -30.52 3.32 -2.36
CA HIS A 338 -31.80 3.72 -2.95
C HIS A 338 -32.90 2.70 -2.70
N ILE A 339 -32.58 1.40 -2.82
CA ILE A 339 -33.52 0.32 -2.48
C ILE A 339 -33.96 0.43 -1.03
N ARG A 340 -33.02 0.61 -0.10
CA ARG A 340 -33.34 0.79 1.32
C ARG A 340 -34.19 2.04 1.56
N GLN A 341 -33.85 3.18 0.95
CA GLN A 341 -34.64 4.41 1.08
C GLN A 341 -36.08 4.23 0.57
N ARG A 342 -36.27 3.47 -0.51
CA ARG A 342 -37.60 3.15 -1.04
C ARG A 342 -38.35 2.27 -0.07
N ASP A 343 -37.74 1.21 0.43
CA ASP A 343 -38.38 0.27 1.35
C ASP A 343 -38.75 0.96 2.67
N ASP A 344 -37.90 1.87 3.15
CA ASP A 344 -38.20 2.72 4.30
C ASP A 344 -39.39 3.64 4.02
N ALA A 345 -39.44 4.29 2.84
CA ALA A 345 -40.56 5.15 2.43
C ALA A 345 -41.87 4.37 2.25
N VAL A 346 -41.82 3.11 1.80
CA VAL A 346 -43.00 2.22 1.73
C VAL A 346 -43.54 1.93 3.14
N ARG A 347 -42.66 1.61 4.10
CA ARG A 347 -43.11 1.38 5.49
C ARG A 347 -43.74 2.64 6.10
N GLU A 348 -43.15 3.81 5.87
CA GLU A 348 -43.71 5.07 6.35
C GLU A 348 -45.05 5.43 5.68
N LEU A 349 -45.22 5.09 4.40
CA LEU A 349 -46.48 5.23 3.68
C LEU A 349 -47.59 4.38 4.32
N ASP A 350 -47.30 3.11 4.62
CA ASP A 350 -48.27 2.20 5.23
C ASP A 350 -48.72 2.71 6.62
N LEU A 351 -47.77 3.19 7.44
CA LEU A 351 -48.06 3.81 8.73
C LEU A 351 -48.90 5.10 8.58
N ALA A 352 -48.53 5.98 7.64
CA ALA A 352 -49.27 7.21 7.40
C ALA A 352 -50.73 6.94 6.96
N ARG A 353 -50.95 5.91 6.15
CA ARG A 353 -52.30 5.49 5.74
C ARG A 353 -53.10 4.90 6.89
N ALA A 354 -52.48 4.04 7.71
CA ALA A 354 -53.13 3.47 8.90
C ALA A 354 -53.55 4.56 9.91
N ASP A 355 -52.72 5.59 10.08
CA ASP A 355 -52.99 6.72 10.98
C ASP A 355 -53.92 7.80 10.36
N GLY A 356 -54.37 7.64 9.11
CA GLY A 356 -55.20 8.64 8.42
C GLY A 356 -54.45 9.95 8.07
N ARG A 357 -53.12 9.95 8.07
CA ARG A 357 -52.26 11.12 7.78
C ARG A 357 -52.07 11.32 6.27
N GLN A 358 -53.13 11.68 5.55
CA GLN A 358 -53.15 11.74 4.07
C GLN A 358 -52.00 12.56 3.47
N ARG A 359 -51.71 13.76 4.02
CA ARG A 359 -50.63 14.61 3.50
C ARG A 359 -49.25 13.96 3.58
N ALA A 360 -48.99 13.14 4.60
CA ALA A 360 -47.73 12.40 4.71
C ALA A 360 -47.69 11.25 3.71
N ALA A 361 -48.82 10.54 3.53
CA ALA A 361 -48.95 9.48 2.52
C ALA A 361 -48.62 10.00 1.11
N ASP A 362 -49.21 11.13 0.70
CA ASP A 362 -48.95 11.73 -0.62
C ASP A 362 -47.48 12.09 -0.85
N VAL A 363 -46.74 12.45 0.21
CA VAL A 363 -45.30 12.77 0.15
C VAL A 363 -44.47 11.50 -0.01
N HIS A 364 -44.80 10.44 0.73
CA HIS A 364 -44.10 9.16 0.63
C HIS A 364 -44.33 8.49 -0.72
N GLU A 365 -45.55 8.54 -1.27
CA GLU A 365 -45.85 8.05 -2.63
C GLU A 365 -44.96 8.71 -3.68
N LYS A 366 -44.88 10.05 -3.68
CA LYS A 366 -44.00 10.78 -4.60
C LYS A 366 -42.52 10.43 -4.42
N THR A 367 -42.10 10.17 -3.19
CA THR A 367 -40.72 9.76 -2.89
C THR A 367 -40.42 8.37 -3.43
N ILE A 368 -41.36 7.43 -3.29
CA ILE A 368 -41.25 6.07 -3.83
C ILE A 368 -41.17 6.08 -5.35
N ASP A 369 -42.06 6.83 -6.03
CA ASP A 369 -42.06 6.97 -7.49
C ASP A 369 -40.72 7.50 -8.00
N GLN A 370 -40.15 8.48 -7.28
CA GLN A 370 -38.88 9.08 -7.63
C GLN A 370 -37.71 8.11 -7.43
N LEU A 371 -37.71 7.33 -6.35
CA LEU A 371 -36.69 6.32 -6.07
C LEU A 371 -36.77 5.16 -7.07
N ASN A 372 -37.97 4.73 -7.49
CA ASN A 372 -38.14 3.69 -8.49
C ASN A 372 -37.50 4.08 -9.83
N LYS A 373 -37.71 5.31 -10.31
CA LYS A 373 -37.06 5.81 -11.53
C LYS A 373 -35.53 5.73 -11.46
N ILE A 374 -34.97 6.12 -10.32
CA ILE A 374 -33.51 6.07 -10.09
C ILE A 374 -33.03 4.61 -10.07
N ILE A 375 -33.73 3.72 -9.34
CA ILE A 375 -33.40 2.29 -9.24
C ILE A 375 -33.44 1.61 -10.61
N ASP A 376 -34.46 1.90 -11.42
CA ASP A 376 -34.61 1.35 -12.77
C ASP A 376 -33.46 1.82 -13.67
N GLY A 377 -33.15 3.11 -13.65
CA GLY A 377 -32.03 3.69 -14.39
C GLY A 377 -30.68 3.06 -14.01
N LEU A 378 -30.44 2.86 -12.70
CA LEU A 378 -29.21 2.24 -12.19
C LEU A 378 -29.11 0.75 -12.54
N SER A 379 -30.24 0.05 -12.62
CA SER A 379 -30.29 -1.38 -12.95
C SER A 379 -30.02 -1.63 -14.44
N GLN A 380 -30.34 -0.65 -15.29
CA GLN A 380 -30.12 -0.69 -16.74
C GLN A 380 -28.77 -0.09 -17.18
N ALA A 381 -28.01 0.52 -16.26
CA ALA A 381 -26.71 1.09 -16.57
C ALA A 381 -25.73 -0.01 -17.07
N PRO A 382 -25.00 0.23 -18.18
CA PRO A 382 -24.17 -0.79 -18.80
C PRO A 382 -23.15 -1.38 -17.82
N ARG A 383 -23.08 -2.71 -17.78
CA ARG A 383 -21.99 -3.44 -17.11
C ARG A 383 -20.76 -3.35 -18.01
N VAL A 384 -19.67 -2.83 -17.48
CA VAL A 384 -18.37 -2.97 -18.15
C VAL A 384 -17.99 -4.45 -18.00
N GLU A 385 -18.07 -5.21 -19.09
CA GLU A 385 -17.39 -6.49 -19.18
C GLU A 385 -15.91 -6.22 -18.93
N GLY A 386 -15.37 -6.83 -17.87
CA GLY A 386 -13.95 -6.74 -17.58
C GLY A 386 -13.18 -7.13 -18.82
N THR A 387 -12.25 -6.30 -19.24
CA THR A 387 -11.28 -6.62 -20.29
C THR A 387 -10.52 -7.86 -19.85
N HIS A 388 -11.00 -9.04 -20.24
CA HIS A 388 -10.17 -10.20 -20.43
C HIS A 388 -9.16 -9.80 -21.51
N VAL A 389 -7.92 -9.56 -21.08
CA VAL A 389 -6.80 -9.46 -22.00
C VAL A 389 -6.49 -10.90 -22.44
N ASP A 390 -7.14 -11.34 -23.51
CA ASP A 390 -6.68 -12.46 -24.30
C ASP A 390 -5.44 -12.02 -25.10
N ASN A 391 -4.25 -12.26 -24.52
CA ASN A 391 -3.05 -12.85 -25.14
C ASN A 391 -1.81 -12.66 -24.27
#